data_AF-A0A8S7JY54-F1
#
_entry.id   AF-A0A8S7JY54-F1
#
_cell.length_a   1.000
_cell.length_b   1.000
_cell.length_c   1.000
_cell.angle_alpha   90.00
_cell.angle_beta   90.00
_cell.angle_gamma   90.00
#
_symmetry.space_group_name_H-M   'P 1'
#
loop_
_entity.id
_entity.type
_entity.pdbx_description
1 polymer ?
#
loop_
_entity_poly.entity_id
_entity_poly.type
_entity_poly.pdbx_seq_one_letter_code
_entity_poly.pdbx_strand_id
1 'polypeptide(L)'
;MSKGFTFEKNLPHQKAGVDSVMNVFVSAIPHQTDHVAIRLLANPELNLSEQQYYNNIKNVQEFNGIEHSKDNYDAKSNVIDVSMETGTGKTYTYTKTIFDLNKSFGINKFIIIVPTLSIKAGTVNFLKSDAIKEHFRDDYERELKTYVVESQKRSGKNTKSYMPQAIHDFVEASNFNKKYIHILVINSGMINSKSLTDTYDVGLLNNQFDTPFSALSAIKPFIIIDEPHKFPTGKKTWEHIQKFNAQYIIRYGATFSEGYKNLVYRLTAVDAFNEDLVKGIDAYIEDIVGDGNANLKLVKSDGKEATFELNENNNKKIFKLAKGESLSKTHSAIHDLTLDALNKNTAVLSNGIELKIGSSINPYSYDQ
;
A
#
# COMPACT_ATOMS: atom_id res chain seq x y z
N MET A 1 7.25 -24.05 24.39
CA MET A 1 6.07 -23.30 23.90
C MET A 1 6.46 -21.83 23.83
N SER A 2 6.82 -21.33 22.65
CA SER A 2 7.08 -19.90 22.47
C SER A 2 5.75 -19.16 22.63
N LYS A 3 5.71 -18.16 23.52
CA LYS A 3 4.61 -17.19 23.61
C LYS A 3 4.65 -16.29 22.37
N GLY A 4 4.30 -16.85 21.20
CA GLY A 4 4.17 -16.15 19.93
C GLY A 4 2.71 -15.93 19.56
N PHE A 5 2.45 -14.93 18.71
CA PHE A 5 1.15 -14.71 18.09
C PHE A 5 0.73 -15.97 17.32
N THR A 6 -0.41 -16.58 17.64
CA THR A 6 -0.94 -17.74 16.90
C THR A 6 -1.90 -17.23 15.84
N PHE A 7 -1.66 -17.59 14.57
CA PHE A 7 -2.58 -17.24 13.49
C PHE A 7 -3.70 -18.27 13.41
N GLU A 8 -4.93 -17.77 13.37
CA GLU A 8 -6.09 -18.61 13.12
C GLU A 8 -6.10 -19.07 11.66
N LYS A 9 -6.26 -20.36 11.44
CA LYS A 9 -6.29 -20.97 10.10
C LYS A 9 -7.70 -20.87 9.53
N ASN A 10 -7.78 -20.54 8.24
CA ASN A 10 -8.97 -20.71 7.41
C ASN A 10 -10.23 -19.98 7.91
N LEU A 11 -10.07 -18.76 8.43
CA LEU A 11 -11.21 -17.88 8.67
C LEU A 11 -12.07 -17.78 7.40
N PRO A 12 -13.40 -18.06 7.46
CA PRO A 12 -14.23 -18.20 6.27
C PRO A 12 -14.15 -17.01 5.32
N HIS A 13 -14.22 -15.78 5.85
CA HIS A 13 -14.15 -14.54 5.07
C HIS A 13 -12.79 -14.31 4.38
N GLN A 14 -11.70 -14.89 4.90
CA GLN A 14 -10.37 -14.83 4.27
C GLN A 14 -10.25 -15.91 3.20
N LYS A 15 -10.68 -17.14 3.52
CA LYS A 15 -10.70 -18.26 2.57
C LYS A 15 -11.54 -17.93 1.34
N ALA A 16 -12.72 -17.31 1.52
CA ALA A 16 -13.56 -16.87 0.42
C ALA A 16 -12.84 -15.89 -0.51
N GLY A 17 -12.10 -14.92 0.03
CA GLY A 17 -11.29 -13.99 -0.76
C GLY A 17 -10.19 -14.69 -1.56
N VAL A 18 -9.48 -15.65 -0.94
CA VAL A 18 -8.44 -16.44 -1.62
C VAL A 18 -9.03 -17.31 -2.73
N ASP A 19 -10.09 -18.06 -2.43
CA ASP A 19 -10.74 -18.97 -3.38
C ASP A 19 -11.30 -18.17 -4.58
N SER A 20 -11.85 -16.97 -4.34
CA SER A 20 -12.36 -16.09 -5.39
C SER A 20 -11.29 -15.68 -6.39
N VAL A 21 -10.07 -15.37 -5.93
CA VAL A 21 -8.94 -15.09 -6.83
C VAL A 21 -8.49 -16.34 -7.56
N MET A 22 -8.36 -17.47 -6.85
CA MET A 22 -7.91 -18.72 -7.47
C MET A 22 -8.88 -19.22 -8.56
N ASN A 23 -10.19 -19.02 -8.35
CA ASN A 23 -11.22 -19.41 -9.29
C ASN A 23 -11.20 -18.61 -10.61
N VAL A 24 -10.59 -17.43 -10.63
CA VAL A 24 -10.32 -16.68 -11.89
C VAL A 24 -9.40 -17.47 -12.82
N PHE A 25 -8.49 -18.27 -12.26
CA PHE A 25 -7.45 -18.98 -13.01
C PHE A 25 -7.79 -20.46 -13.25
N VAL A 26 -9.06 -20.86 -13.13
CA VAL A 26 -9.49 -22.22 -13.49
C VAL A 26 -9.13 -22.50 -14.95
N SER A 27 -8.51 -23.66 -15.19
CA SER A 27 -8.01 -24.09 -16.50
C SER A 27 -6.85 -23.26 -17.09
N ALA A 28 -6.22 -22.38 -16.30
CA ALA A 28 -5.01 -21.69 -16.73
C ALA A 28 -3.83 -22.66 -16.85
N ILE A 29 -2.99 -22.46 -17.87
CA ILE A 29 -1.84 -23.33 -18.17
C ILE A 29 -0.55 -22.53 -18.01
N PRO A 30 0.36 -22.90 -17.08
CA PRO A 30 1.65 -22.25 -16.96
C PRO A 30 2.59 -22.67 -18.09
N HIS A 31 3.06 -21.71 -18.88
CA HIS A 31 4.02 -21.91 -19.97
C HIS A 31 5.41 -21.44 -19.55
N GLN A 32 6.40 -22.33 -19.61
CA GLN A 32 7.79 -22.01 -19.31
C GLN A 32 8.48 -21.46 -20.57
N THR A 33 9.40 -20.51 -20.40
CA THR A 33 10.25 -20.07 -21.52
C THR A 33 11.24 -21.17 -21.95
N ASP A 34 11.51 -21.25 -23.25
CA ASP A 34 12.53 -22.16 -23.81
C ASP A 34 13.95 -21.72 -23.44
N HIS A 35 14.15 -20.45 -23.09
CA HIS A 35 15.45 -19.93 -22.72
C HIS A 35 15.86 -20.41 -21.32
N VAL A 36 16.70 -21.45 -21.26
CA VAL A 36 17.09 -22.14 -20.02
C VAL A 36 17.56 -21.19 -18.90
N ALA A 37 18.40 -20.19 -19.21
CA ALA A 37 18.87 -19.25 -18.20
C ALA A 37 17.74 -18.37 -17.61
N ILE A 38 16.82 -17.90 -18.46
CA ILE A 38 15.68 -17.06 -18.05
C ILE A 38 14.65 -17.90 -17.29
N ARG A 39 14.46 -19.17 -17.68
CA ARG A 39 13.55 -20.11 -17.00
C ARG A 39 13.87 -20.27 -15.51
N LEU A 40 15.13 -20.13 -15.13
CA LEU A 40 15.56 -20.18 -13.72
C LEU A 40 15.34 -18.87 -12.96
N LEU A 41 15.02 -17.76 -13.63
CA LEU A 41 14.96 -16.42 -13.03
C LEU A 41 13.58 -15.75 -13.18
N ALA A 42 12.77 -16.16 -14.15
CA ALA A 42 11.45 -15.60 -14.45
C ALA A 42 10.31 -16.56 -14.06
N ASN A 43 9.11 -16.02 -13.84
CA ASN A 43 7.91 -16.84 -13.67
C ASN A 43 7.54 -17.56 -14.99
N PRO A 44 6.83 -18.70 -14.91
CA PRO A 44 6.05 -19.16 -16.06
C PRO A 44 4.99 -18.11 -16.45
N GLU A 45 4.69 -18.02 -17.74
CA GLU A 45 3.59 -17.20 -18.25
C GLU A 45 2.28 -17.98 -18.11
N LEU A 46 1.34 -17.45 -17.33
CA LEU A 46 0.07 -18.10 -17.02
C LEU A 46 -0.94 -17.78 -18.12
N ASN A 47 -1.11 -18.72 -19.05
CA ASN A 47 -1.96 -18.55 -20.22
C ASN A 47 -3.41 -18.95 -19.91
N LEU A 48 -4.33 -18.06 -20.26
CA LEU A 48 -5.77 -18.23 -20.16
C LEU A 48 -6.41 -17.52 -21.34
N SER A 49 -7.34 -18.17 -22.05
CA SER A 49 -8.06 -17.49 -23.14
C SER A 49 -9.01 -16.42 -22.61
N GLU A 50 -9.29 -15.40 -23.42
CA GLU A 50 -10.24 -14.34 -23.05
C GLU A 50 -11.61 -14.90 -22.65
N GLN A 51 -12.09 -15.93 -23.36
CA GLN A 51 -13.36 -16.59 -23.05
C GLN A 51 -13.33 -17.34 -21.71
N GLN A 52 -12.23 -18.02 -21.39
CA GLN A 52 -12.08 -18.68 -20.10
C GLN A 52 -12.00 -17.65 -18.98
N TYR A 53 -11.21 -16.58 -19.15
CA TYR A 53 -11.11 -15.49 -18.17
C TYR A 53 -12.47 -14.84 -17.89
N TYR A 54 -13.24 -14.53 -18.96
CA TYR A 54 -14.61 -14.04 -18.85
C TYR A 54 -15.50 -14.99 -18.05
N ASN A 55 -15.55 -16.27 -18.46
CA ASN A 55 -16.42 -17.26 -17.83
C ASN A 55 -16.06 -17.47 -16.36
N ASN A 56 -14.77 -17.52 -16.04
CA ASN A 56 -14.28 -17.71 -14.69
C ASN A 56 -14.70 -16.54 -13.78
N ILE A 57 -14.47 -15.29 -14.21
CA ILE A 57 -14.87 -14.11 -13.42
C ILE A 57 -16.39 -14.06 -13.24
N LYS A 58 -17.16 -14.31 -14.30
CA LYS A 58 -18.61 -14.34 -14.22
C LYS A 58 -19.11 -15.37 -13.21
N ASN A 59 -18.59 -16.59 -13.24
CA ASN A 59 -18.95 -17.64 -12.28
C ASN A 59 -18.58 -17.26 -10.84
N VAL A 60 -17.43 -16.62 -10.63
CA VAL A 60 -17.01 -16.12 -9.31
C VAL A 60 -17.94 -15.01 -8.81
N GLN A 61 -18.31 -14.09 -9.68
CA GLN A 61 -19.24 -13.00 -9.35
C GLN A 61 -20.62 -13.53 -8.99
N GLU A 62 -21.16 -14.45 -9.78
CA GLU A 62 -22.44 -15.12 -9.49
C GLU A 62 -22.40 -15.86 -8.14
N PHE A 63 -21.33 -16.61 -7.87
CA PHE A 63 -21.16 -17.32 -6.60
C PHE A 63 -21.09 -16.37 -5.39
N ASN A 64 -20.44 -15.23 -5.54
CA ASN A 64 -20.27 -14.24 -4.47
C ASN A 64 -21.39 -13.19 -4.40
N GLY A 65 -22.46 -13.34 -5.19
CA GLY A 65 -23.56 -12.35 -5.22
C GLY A 65 -23.13 -10.96 -5.71
N ILE A 66 -22.10 -10.88 -6.54
CA ILE A 66 -21.65 -9.65 -7.19
C ILE A 66 -22.34 -9.54 -8.55
N GLU A 67 -22.97 -8.39 -8.81
CA GLU A 67 -23.59 -8.14 -10.10
C GLU A 67 -22.54 -8.11 -11.23
N HIS A 68 -22.74 -8.94 -12.27
CA HIS A 68 -21.90 -8.95 -13.46
C HIS A 68 -22.26 -7.78 -14.41
N SER A 69 -21.91 -6.56 -13.97
CA SER A 69 -22.15 -5.31 -14.69
C SER A 69 -20.87 -4.76 -15.32
N LYS A 70 -21.02 -3.75 -16.20
CA LYS A 70 -19.87 -3.05 -16.81
C LYS A 70 -18.97 -2.33 -15.80
N ASP A 71 -19.49 -2.04 -14.61
CA ASP A 71 -18.74 -1.35 -13.55
C ASP A 71 -17.92 -2.34 -12.70
N ASN A 72 -18.24 -3.64 -12.74
CA ASN A 72 -17.60 -4.69 -11.97
C ASN A 72 -16.75 -5.64 -12.82
N TYR A 73 -16.78 -5.50 -14.16
CA TYR A 73 -16.09 -6.40 -15.09
C TYR A 73 -15.48 -5.65 -16.30
N ASP A 74 -14.22 -5.95 -16.62
CA ASP A 74 -13.45 -5.41 -17.73
C ASP A 74 -12.61 -6.52 -18.38
N ALA A 75 -13.14 -7.08 -19.47
CA ALA A 75 -12.53 -8.18 -20.23
C ALA A 75 -11.10 -7.89 -20.73
N LYS A 76 -10.79 -6.61 -20.97
CA LYS A 76 -9.49 -6.19 -21.52
C LYS A 76 -8.46 -5.92 -20.43
N SER A 77 -8.84 -6.08 -19.16
CA SER A 77 -8.00 -5.79 -18.02
C SER A 77 -7.52 -7.08 -17.34
N ASN A 78 -6.21 -7.17 -17.13
CA ASN A 78 -5.58 -8.17 -16.27
C ASN A 78 -5.58 -7.78 -14.78
N VAL A 79 -6.38 -6.78 -14.40
CA VAL A 79 -6.53 -6.31 -13.02
C VAL A 79 -7.71 -7.02 -12.37
N ILE A 80 -7.46 -7.64 -11.22
CA ILE A 80 -8.44 -8.37 -10.41
C ILE A 80 -8.59 -7.63 -9.07
N ASP A 81 -9.82 -7.44 -8.60
CA ASP A 81 -10.13 -6.63 -7.43
C ASP A 81 -10.76 -7.46 -6.31
N VAL A 82 -10.17 -7.31 -5.12
CA VAL A 82 -10.65 -7.90 -3.87
C VAL A 82 -10.96 -6.77 -2.89
N SER A 83 -12.25 -6.58 -2.61
CA SER A 83 -12.72 -5.56 -1.67
C SER A 83 -12.92 -6.19 -0.29
N MET A 84 -12.20 -5.67 0.71
CA MET A 84 -12.24 -6.17 2.07
C MET A 84 -12.08 -5.01 3.06
N GLU A 85 -12.95 -4.95 4.05
CA GLU A 85 -12.89 -3.91 5.08
C GLU A 85 -11.58 -3.94 5.89
N THR A 86 -11.20 -2.82 6.47
CA THR A 86 -10.11 -2.68 7.44
C THR A 86 -10.35 -3.59 8.65
N GLY A 87 -9.29 -4.23 9.14
CA GLY A 87 -9.38 -5.15 10.28
C GLY A 87 -9.74 -6.60 9.93
N THR A 88 -10.15 -6.89 8.69
CA THR A 88 -10.59 -8.25 8.26
C THR A 88 -9.46 -9.15 7.72
N GLY A 89 -8.18 -8.78 7.92
CA GLY A 89 -7.05 -9.64 7.53
C GLY A 89 -6.68 -9.65 6.04
N LYS A 90 -6.83 -8.53 5.34
CA LYS A 90 -6.37 -8.34 3.94
C LYS A 90 -4.94 -8.84 3.68
N THR A 91 -3.99 -8.47 4.54
CA THR A 91 -2.58 -8.86 4.42
C THR A 91 -2.37 -10.37 4.47
N TYR A 92 -3.10 -11.05 5.35
CA TYR A 92 -3.10 -12.50 5.40
C TYR A 92 -3.68 -13.10 4.12
N THR A 93 -4.84 -12.58 3.67
CA THR A 93 -5.55 -13.05 2.48
C THR A 93 -4.65 -13.00 1.24
N TYR A 94 -4.05 -11.85 0.89
CA TYR A 94 -3.19 -11.80 -0.28
C TYR A 94 -1.91 -12.64 -0.14
N THR A 95 -1.41 -12.82 1.09
CA THR A 95 -0.23 -13.67 1.33
C THR A 95 -0.58 -15.13 1.08
N LYS A 96 -1.75 -15.59 1.57
CA LYS A 96 -2.24 -16.93 1.28
C LYS A 96 -2.52 -17.13 -0.20
N THR A 97 -3.09 -16.14 -0.90
CA THR A 97 -3.25 -16.16 -2.37
C THR A 97 -1.92 -16.35 -3.09
N ILE A 98 -0.83 -15.68 -2.65
CA ILE A 98 0.52 -15.89 -3.19
C ILE A 98 0.95 -17.36 -3.06
N PHE A 99 0.73 -17.98 -1.89
CA PHE A 99 1.04 -19.40 -1.70
C PHE A 99 0.17 -20.32 -2.58
N ASP A 100 -1.12 -20.03 -2.76
CA ASP A 100 -2.02 -20.84 -3.59
C ASP A 100 -1.71 -20.72 -5.09
N LEU A 101 -1.32 -19.52 -5.56
CA LEU A 101 -0.80 -19.31 -6.91
C LEU A 101 0.52 -20.06 -7.13
N ASN A 102 1.41 -20.07 -6.15
CA ASN A 102 2.64 -20.86 -6.21
C ASN A 102 2.35 -22.36 -6.27
N LYS A 103 1.46 -22.85 -5.40
CA LYS A 103 1.09 -24.27 -5.31
C LYS A 103 0.44 -24.76 -6.60
N SER A 104 -0.45 -23.97 -7.19
CA SER A 104 -1.26 -24.39 -8.35
C SER A 104 -0.54 -24.19 -9.68
N PHE A 105 0.24 -23.13 -9.82
CA PHE A 105 0.79 -22.71 -11.11
C PHE A 105 2.32 -22.56 -11.14
N GLY A 106 2.99 -22.70 -9.99
CA GLY A 106 4.44 -22.53 -9.90
C GLY A 106 4.91 -21.08 -10.04
N ILE A 107 4.01 -20.10 -9.92
CA ILE A 107 4.37 -18.68 -9.86
C ILE A 107 5.15 -18.44 -8.56
N ASN A 108 6.34 -17.86 -8.66
CA ASN A 108 7.24 -17.79 -7.52
C ASN A 108 7.85 -16.40 -7.28
N LYS A 109 7.68 -15.46 -8.21
CA LYS A 109 8.11 -14.06 -8.04
C LYS A 109 6.92 -13.12 -8.02
N PHE A 110 6.77 -12.40 -6.92
CA PHE A 110 5.68 -11.46 -6.69
C PHE A 110 6.21 -10.10 -6.27
N ILE A 111 5.54 -9.03 -6.69
CA ILE A 111 5.84 -7.65 -6.25
C ILE A 111 4.65 -7.16 -5.44
N ILE A 112 4.87 -6.81 -4.17
CA ILE A 112 3.88 -6.18 -3.31
C ILE A 112 4.15 -4.67 -3.30
N ILE A 113 3.15 -3.91 -3.75
CA ILE A 113 3.20 -2.46 -3.87
C ILE A 113 2.29 -1.85 -2.80
N VAL A 114 2.89 -1.02 -1.95
CA VAL A 114 2.21 -0.37 -0.81
C VAL A 114 2.34 1.15 -0.88
N PRO A 115 1.37 1.93 -0.39
CA PRO A 115 1.39 3.37 -0.64
C PRO A 115 2.34 4.14 0.27
N THR A 116 2.49 3.71 1.53
CA THR A 116 3.19 4.46 2.58
C THR A 116 4.31 3.65 3.24
N LEU A 117 5.24 4.34 3.89
CA LEU A 117 6.33 3.70 4.64
C LEU A 117 5.82 2.89 5.83
N SER A 118 4.77 3.35 6.52
CA SER A 118 4.16 2.64 7.64
C SER A 118 3.53 1.31 7.21
N ILE A 119 2.78 1.31 6.10
CA ILE A 119 2.20 0.09 5.54
C ILE A 119 3.32 -0.85 5.06
N LYS A 120 4.40 -0.32 4.46
CA LYS A 120 5.59 -1.10 4.10
C LYS A 120 6.22 -1.78 5.32
N ALA A 121 6.44 -1.05 6.41
CA ALA A 121 7.02 -1.59 7.62
C ALA A 121 6.13 -2.69 8.23
N GLY A 122 4.82 -2.45 8.31
CA GLY A 122 3.85 -3.44 8.80
C GLY A 122 3.84 -4.72 7.94
N THR A 123 3.78 -4.57 6.61
CA THR A 123 3.81 -5.68 5.65
C THR A 123 5.09 -6.49 5.78
N VAL A 124 6.26 -5.83 5.83
CA VAL A 124 7.55 -6.50 5.97
C VAL A 124 7.65 -7.24 7.31
N ASN A 125 7.18 -6.64 8.40
CA ASN A 125 7.19 -7.26 9.71
C ASN A 125 6.31 -8.52 9.73
N PHE A 126 5.12 -8.45 9.13
CA PHE A 126 4.23 -9.59 8.97
C PHE A 126 4.91 -10.73 8.19
N LEU A 127 5.42 -10.45 6.98
CA LEU A 127 6.05 -11.44 6.10
C LEU A 127 7.30 -12.09 6.71
N LYS A 128 8.03 -11.35 7.57
CA LYS A 128 9.25 -11.84 8.22
C LYS A 128 9.01 -12.50 9.58
N SER A 129 7.82 -12.38 10.16
CA SER A 129 7.51 -12.95 11.47
C SER A 129 7.64 -14.47 11.48
N ASP A 130 8.17 -15.03 12.56
CA ASP A 130 8.38 -16.48 12.66
C ASP A 130 7.05 -17.25 12.70
N ALA A 131 6.03 -16.67 13.33
CA ALA A 131 4.69 -17.24 13.35
C ALA A 131 4.08 -17.38 11.94
N ILE A 132 4.25 -16.39 11.05
CA ILE A 132 3.81 -16.51 9.65
C ILE A 132 4.64 -17.55 8.88
N LYS A 133 5.95 -17.57 9.10
CA LYS A 133 6.82 -18.56 8.44
C LYS A 133 6.52 -19.99 8.86
N GLU A 134 6.17 -20.23 10.13
CA GLU A 134 5.75 -21.54 10.62
C GLU A 134 4.38 -21.90 10.06
N HIS A 135 3.40 -20.98 10.19
CA HIS A 135 2.04 -21.13 9.70
C HIS A 135 1.98 -21.64 8.25
N PHE A 136 2.67 -20.96 7.32
CA PHE A 136 2.62 -21.34 5.92
C PHE A 136 3.57 -22.49 5.55
N ARG A 137 4.62 -22.73 6.34
CA ARG A 137 5.50 -23.89 6.10
C ARG A 137 4.76 -25.19 6.38
N ASP A 138 3.94 -25.23 7.42
CA ASP A 138 3.14 -26.41 7.74
C ASP A 138 2.10 -26.72 6.66
N ASP A 139 1.50 -25.69 6.05
CA ASP A 139 0.42 -25.86 5.08
C ASP A 139 0.92 -26.07 3.63
N TYR A 140 2.11 -25.55 3.29
CA TYR A 140 2.62 -25.51 1.91
C TYR A 140 4.01 -26.12 1.71
N GLU A 141 4.77 -26.36 2.77
CA GLU A 141 6.20 -26.72 2.70
C GLU A 141 7.01 -25.69 1.87
N ARG A 142 6.66 -24.42 2.01
CA ARG A 142 7.29 -23.29 1.31
C ARG A 142 7.75 -22.21 2.29
N GLU A 143 8.73 -21.43 1.88
CA GLU A 143 9.27 -20.31 2.65
C GLU A 143 9.31 -19.03 1.80
N LEU A 144 8.94 -17.89 2.41
CA LEU A 144 9.04 -16.59 1.78
C LEU A 144 10.45 -16.02 1.89
N LYS A 145 10.99 -15.54 0.77
CA LYS A 145 12.17 -14.67 0.72
C LYS A 145 11.72 -13.26 0.39
N THR A 146 11.86 -12.35 1.35
CA THR A 146 11.39 -10.96 1.23
C THR A 146 12.53 -10.01 0.91
N TYR A 147 12.41 -9.31 -0.20
CA TYR A 147 13.33 -8.30 -0.71
C TYR A 147 12.70 -6.92 -0.52
N VAL A 148 13.30 -6.05 0.28
CA VAL A 148 12.70 -4.76 0.65
C VAL A 148 13.42 -3.64 -0.06
N VAL A 149 12.71 -2.90 -0.91
CA VAL A 149 13.29 -1.75 -1.60
C VAL A 149 13.34 -0.56 -0.64
N GLU A 150 14.55 -0.14 -0.31
CA GLU A 150 14.82 1.00 0.56
C GLU A 150 15.41 2.17 -0.23
N SER A 151 15.11 3.39 0.23
CA SER A 151 15.76 4.58 -0.29
C SER A 151 17.20 4.59 0.20
N GLN A 152 18.16 4.53 -0.72
CA GLN A 152 19.56 4.69 -0.36
C GLN A 152 19.80 6.15 0.07
N LYS A 153 20.16 6.36 1.33
CA LYS A 153 20.63 7.68 1.80
C LYS A 153 22.00 7.93 1.17
N ARG A 154 22.12 9.01 0.38
CA ARG A 154 23.43 9.44 -0.15
C ARG A 154 24.29 9.91 1.02
N SER A 155 25.21 9.07 1.46
CA SER A 155 26.27 9.42 2.41
C SER A 155 27.47 9.96 1.61
N GLY A 156 27.75 11.26 1.73
CA GLY A 156 28.99 11.88 1.22
C GLY A 156 29.10 12.03 -0.31
N LYS A 157 30.25 12.54 -0.76
CA LYS A 157 30.62 12.97 -2.14
C LYS A 157 30.59 11.86 -3.23
N ASN A 158 29.93 10.73 -3.00
CA ASN A 158 29.82 9.66 -3.99
C ASN A 158 28.69 9.97 -4.98
N THR A 159 29.05 10.25 -6.24
CA THR A 159 28.13 10.56 -7.34
C THR A 159 27.68 9.32 -8.11
N LYS A 160 28.25 8.13 -7.82
CA LYS A 160 27.88 6.88 -8.49
C LYS A 160 26.51 6.38 -8.01
N SER A 161 25.62 6.13 -8.96
CA SER A 161 24.33 5.45 -8.75
C SER A 161 24.57 3.94 -8.85
N TYR A 162 24.03 3.17 -7.92
CA TYR A 162 24.09 1.70 -7.95
C TYR A 162 22.69 1.10 -8.09
N MET A 163 22.61 -0.05 -8.77
CA MET A 163 21.38 -0.85 -8.85
C MET A 163 20.86 -1.11 -7.43
N PRO A 164 19.57 -0.87 -7.13
CA PRO A 164 19.04 -1.17 -5.80
C PRO A 164 19.23 -2.66 -5.46
N GLN A 165 19.94 -2.96 -4.37
CA GLN A 165 20.35 -4.32 -4.02
C GLN A 165 19.15 -5.28 -3.92
N ALA A 166 18.04 -4.84 -3.33
CA ALA A 166 16.84 -5.65 -3.24
C ALA A 166 16.25 -6.04 -4.61
N ILE A 167 16.39 -5.17 -5.63
CA ILE A 167 15.95 -5.46 -7.00
C ILE A 167 16.92 -6.45 -7.65
N HIS A 168 18.23 -6.20 -7.54
CA HIS A 168 19.26 -7.14 -8.01
C HIS A 168 19.01 -8.55 -7.45
N ASP A 169 18.94 -8.67 -6.13
CA ASP A 169 18.82 -9.97 -5.46
C ASP A 169 17.49 -10.66 -5.78
N PHE A 170 16.41 -9.90 -5.95
CA PHE A 170 15.10 -10.44 -6.33
C PHE A 170 15.08 -10.94 -7.77
N VAL A 171 15.64 -10.19 -8.72
CA VAL A 171 15.70 -10.57 -10.14
C VAL A 171 16.62 -11.79 -10.32
N GLU A 172 17.78 -11.80 -9.67
CA GLU A 172 18.77 -12.89 -9.76
C GLU A 172 18.46 -14.08 -8.86
N ALA A 173 17.44 -14.00 -8.00
CA ALA A 173 17.01 -15.14 -7.18
C ALA A 173 16.61 -16.32 -8.07
N SER A 174 17.28 -17.45 -7.91
CA SER A 174 17.00 -18.65 -8.69
C SER A 174 15.71 -19.36 -8.24
N ASN A 175 14.98 -19.88 -9.23
CA ASN A 175 13.80 -20.70 -9.10
C ASN A 175 14.14 -22.20 -8.95
N PHE A 176 15.43 -22.57 -8.98
CA PHE A 176 15.89 -23.95 -8.85
C PHE A 176 15.43 -24.59 -7.52
N ASN A 177 15.56 -23.84 -6.42
CA ASN A 177 15.04 -24.28 -5.13
C ASN A 177 13.54 -23.95 -5.03
N LYS A 178 12.71 -24.95 -5.36
CA LYS A 178 11.25 -24.85 -5.34
C LYS A 178 10.64 -24.59 -3.96
N LYS A 179 11.44 -24.62 -2.89
CA LYS A 179 11.00 -24.27 -1.52
C LYS A 179 10.68 -22.77 -1.39
N TYR A 180 11.34 -21.91 -2.17
CA TYR A 180 11.28 -20.47 -1.96
C TYR A 180 10.26 -19.78 -2.87
N ILE A 181 9.48 -18.88 -2.27
CA ILE A 181 8.67 -17.87 -2.96
C ILE A 181 9.32 -16.52 -2.70
N HIS A 182 9.63 -15.79 -3.77
CA HIS A 182 10.35 -14.53 -3.74
C HIS A 182 9.36 -13.37 -3.81
N ILE A 183 9.45 -12.44 -2.85
CA ILE A 183 8.54 -11.30 -2.72
C ILE A 183 9.35 -10.01 -2.65
N LEU A 184 9.19 -9.13 -3.64
CA LEU A 184 9.71 -7.76 -3.61
C LEU A 184 8.66 -6.84 -3.00
N VAL A 185 9.00 -6.12 -1.92
CA VAL A 185 8.11 -5.12 -1.29
C VAL A 185 8.63 -3.71 -1.59
N ILE A 186 7.80 -2.89 -2.22
CA ILE A 186 8.16 -1.54 -2.67
C ILE A 186 7.03 -0.53 -2.39
N ASN A 187 7.38 0.69 -2.01
CA ASN A 187 6.41 1.77 -1.80
C ASN A 187 6.35 2.79 -2.94
N SER A 188 5.25 3.55 -3.04
CA SER A 188 5.03 4.56 -4.11
C SER A 188 6.20 5.54 -4.31
N GLY A 189 6.83 5.97 -3.22
CA GLY A 189 7.99 6.87 -3.29
C GLY A 189 9.17 6.25 -4.05
N MET A 190 9.42 4.94 -3.85
CA MET A 190 10.48 4.24 -4.57
C MET A 190 10.08 3.96 -6.02
N ILE A 191 8.82 3.61 -6.30
CA ILE A 191 8.30 3.44 -7.67
C ILE A 191 8.52 4.70 -8.52
N ASN A 192 8.33 5.88 -7.92
CA ASN A 192 8.51 7.17 -8.59
C ASN A 192 9.97 7.64 -8.65
N SER A 193 10.91 6.93 -8.00
CA SER A 193 12.32 7.30 -7.94
C SER A 193 13.00 7.13 -9.30
N LYS A 194 13.97 8.01 -9.59
CA LYS A 194 14.85 7.86 -10.76
C LYS A 194 15.66 6.57 -10.69
N SER A 195 15.93 6.06 -9.49
CA SER A 195 16.67 4.81 -9.30
C SER A 195 16.00 3.57 -9.90
N LEU A 196 14.77 3.66 -10.41
CA LEU A 196 14.09 2.59 -11.14
C LEU A 196 14.14 2.77 -12.67
N THR A 197 14.37 4.00 -13.12
CA THR A 197 14.47 4.38 -14.54
C THR A 197 15.90 4.57 -15.02
N ASP A 198 16.85 4.78 -14.12
CA ASP A 198 18.26 4.96 -14.45
C ASP A 198 18.85 3.67 -15.06
N THR A 199 19.80 3.85 -15.97
CA THR A 199 20.64 2.79 -16.53
C THR A 199 21.88 2.61 -15.65
N TYR A 200 22.28 1.36 -15.43
CA TYR A 200 23.41 0.99 -14.59
C TYR A 200 24.43 0.16 -15.38
N ASP A 201 25.69 0.19 -14.94
CA ASP A 201 26.77 -0.58 -15.59
C ASP A 201 26.62 -2.11 -15.43
N VAL A 202 25.70 -2.56 -14.56
CA VAL A 202 25.44 -3.98 -14.28
C VAL A 202 24.15 -4.40 -14.96
N GLY A 203 24.23 -5.38 -15.87
CA GLY A 203 23.07 -6.04 -16.44
C GLY A 203 22.56 -7.18 -15.56
N LEU A 204 21.24 -7.29 -15.46
CA LEU A 204 20.52 -8.36 -14.77
C LEU A 204 19.91 -9.34 -15.79
N LEU A 205 19.47 -10.49 -15.28
CA LEU A 205 18.79 -11.56 -15.99
C LEU A 205 19.63 -12.02 -17.19
N ASN A 206 20.78 -12.61 -16.85
CA ASN A 206 21.82 -13.01 -17.81
C ASN A 206 22.44 -11.83 -18.59
N ASN A 207 22.69 -10.72 -17.88
CA ASN A 207 23.30 -9.49 -18.41
C ASN A 207 22.54 -8.87 -19.59
N GLN A 208 21.21 -9.00 -19.62
CA GLN A 208 20.35 -8.51 -20.70
C GLN A 208 19.70 -7.16 -20.38
N PHE A 209 19.50 -6.85 -19.09
CA PHE A 209 18.71 -5.70 -18.66
C PHE A 209 19.47 -4.85 -17.65
N ASP A 210 19.84 -3.63 -18.05
CA ASP A 210 20.63 -2.67 -17.28
C ASP A 210 19.77 -1.61 -16.55
N THR A 211 18.45 -1.68 -16.72
CA THR A 211 17.47 -0.81 -16.05
C THR A 211 16.53 -1.62 -15.15
N PRO A 212 16.24 -1.18 -13.92
CA PRO A 212 15.39 -1.91 -12.98
C PRO A 212 13.99 -2.24 -13.50
N PHE A 213 13.33 -1.28 -14.18
CA PHE A 213 12.01 -1.53 -14.77
C PHE A 213 12.03 -2.64 -15.82
N SER A 214 13.04 -2.66 -16.70
CA SER A 214 13.12 -3.69 -17.74
C SER A 214 13.45 -5.06 -17.15
N ALA A 215 14.36 -5.13 -16.17
CA ALA A 215 14.68 -6.36 -15.46
C ALA A 215 13.48 -6.93 -14.70
N LEU A 216 12.73 -6.09 -13.98
CA LEU A 216 11.51 -6.49 -13.26
C LEU A 216 10.35 -6.85 -14.20
N SER A 217 10.30 -6.27 -15.40
CA SER A 217 9.32 -6.64 -16.43
C SER A 217 9.65 -8.00 -17.05
N ALA A 218 10.93 -8.25 -17.33
CA ALA A 218 11.41 -9.49 -17.95
C ALA A 218 11.16 -10.74 -17.09
N ILE A 219 11.05 -10.61 -15.76
CA ILE A 219 10.72 -11.75 -14.87
C ILE A 219 9.23 -12.15 -14.90
N LYS A 220 8.38 -11.45 -15.65
CA LYS A 220 6.93 -11.70 -15.78
C LYS A 220 6.23 -11.73 -14.40
N PRO A 221 6.25 -10.62 -13.64
CA PRO A 221 5.79 -10.64 -12.25
C PRO A 221 4.27 -10.75 -12.14
N PHE A 222 3.80 -11.30 -11.01
CA PHE A 222 2.48 -10.99 -10.47
C PHE A 222 2.61 -9.83 -9.49
N ILE A 223 1.69 -8.87 -9.57
CA ILE A 223 1.70 -7.70 -8.69
C ILE A 223 0.51 -7.74 -7.73
N ILE A 224 0.77 -7.50 -6.46
CA ILE A 224 -0.23 -7.21 -5.43
C ILE A 224 -0.19 -5.72 -5.13
N ILE A 225 -1.34 -5.05 -5.14
CA ILE A 225 -1.47 -3.65 -4.72
C ILE A 225 -2.29 -3.60 -3.45
N ASP A 226 -1.71 -3.03 -2.39
CA ASP A 226 -2.38 -2.75 -1.14
C ASP A 226 -2.90 -1.31 -1.15
N GLU A 227 -4.15 -1.10 -0.73
CA GLU A 227 -4.83 0.21 -0.73
C GLU A 227 -4.87 0.91 -2.11
N PRO A 228 -5.59 0.35 -3.10
CA PRO A 228 -5.62 0.84 -4.48
C PRO A 228 -6.10 2.29 -4.63
N HIS A 229 -6.93 2.81 -3.71
CA HIS A 229 -7.33 4.22 -3.72
C HIS A 229 -6.16 5.22 -3.60
N LYS A 230 -4.98 4.76 -3.14
CA LYS A 230 -3.74 5.55 -3.12
C LYS A 230 -2.95 5.50 -4.42
N PHE A 231 -3.42 4.76 -5.42
CA PHE A 231 -2.81 4.60 -6.74
C PHE A 231 -3.82 4.96 -7.86
N PRO A 232 -4.25 6.23 -7.97
CA PRO A 232 -5.19 6.63 -9.01
C PRO A 232 -4.58 6.35 -10.40
N THR A 233 -5.37 5.77 -11.29
CA THR A 233 -4.93 5.23 -12.58
C THR A 233 -4.40 6.31 -13.52
N GLY A 234 -4.89 7.55 -13.40
CA GLY A 234 -4.42 8.71 -14.16
C GLY A 234 -3.22 9.45 -13.56
N LYS A 235 -2.45 8.82 -12.67
CA LYS A 235 -1.28 9.44 -12.02
C LYS A 235 0.01 8.69 -12.34
N LYS A 236 1.12 9.43 -12.28
CA LYS A 236 2.49 8.94 -12.57
C LYS A 236 2.86 7.61 -11.90
N THR A 237 2.41 7.37 -10.68
CA THR A 237 2.71 6.11 -9.97
C THR A 237 2.06 4.91 -10.65
N TRP A 238 0.81 5.03 -11.11
CA TRP A 238 0.16 3.96 -11.86
C TRP A 238 0.82 3.74 -13.21
N GLU A 239 1.16 4.81 -13.93
CA GLU A 239 1.92 4.72 -15.20
C GLU A 239 3.25 3.98 -15.01
N HIS A 240 3.94 4.19 -13.88
CA HIS A 240 5.15 3.45 -13.54
C HIS A 240 4.87 1.99 -13.18
N ILE A 241 3.78 1.69 -12.48
CA ILE A 241 3.37 0.30 -12.21
C ILE A 241 3.12 -0.45 -13.52
N GLN A 242 2.49 0.20 -14.50
CA GLN A 242 2.24 -0.40 -15.82
C GLN A 242 3.54 -0.76 -16.57
N LYS A 243 4.66 -0.09 -16.30
CA LYS A 243 5.96 -0.44 -16.91
C LYS A 243 6.51 -1.79 -16.47
N PHE A 244 6.04 -2.34 -15.34
CA PHE A 244 6.38 -3.71 -14.94
C PHE A 244 5.77 -4.76 -15.86
N ASN A 245 4.82 -4.40 -16.74
CA ASN A 245 4.16 -5.32 -17.66
C ASN A 245 3.76 -6.65 -16.99
N ALA A 246 3.13 -6.52 -15.82
CA ALA A 246 2.77 -7.65 -14.97
C ALA A 246 1.81 -8.59 -15.71
N GLN A 247 1.91 -9.89 -15.43
CA GLN A 247 0.95 -10.87 -15.96
C GLN A 247 -0.46 -10.55 -15.48
N TYR A 248 -0.61 -10.39 -14.17
CA TYR A 248 -1.84 -9.95 -13.51
C TYR A 248 -1.52 -9.01 -12.35
N ILE A 249 -2.45 -8.10 -12.07
CA ILE A 249 -2.39 -7.17 -10.94
C ILE A 249 -3.60 -7.46 -10.04
N ILE A 250 -3.37 -7.79 -8.78
CA ILE A 250 -4.46 -8.07 -7.82
C ILE A 250 -4.50 -6.94 -6.79
N ARG A 251 -5.58 -6.16 -6.78
CA ARG A 251 -5.77 -5.02 -5.88
C ARG A 251 -6.57 -5.43 -4.65
N TYR A 252 -6.06 -5.14 -3.46
CA TYR A 252 -6.72 -5.39 -2.18
C TYR A 252 -6.96 -4.09 -1.44
N GLY A 253 -8.21 -3.81 -1.05
CA GLY A 253 -8.52 -2.63 -0.24
C GLY A 253 -9.96 -2.53 0.20
N ALA A 254 -10.25 -1.59 1.09
CA ALA A 254 -11.64 -1.25 1.43
C ALA A 254 -12.23 -0.23 0.44
N THR A 255 -11.39 0.70 -0.04
CA THR A 255 -11.81 1.84 -0.86
C THR A 255 -11.35 1.69 -2.31
N PHE A 256 -12.27 1.83 -3.26
CA PHE A 256 -12.03 1.82 -4.72
C PHE A 256 -12.59 3.10 -5.35
N SER A 257 -11.87 4.22 -5.21
CA SER A 257 -12.35 5.55 -5.60
C SER A 257 -12.58 5.75 -7.10
N GLU A 258 -11.96 4.92 -7.94
CA GLU A 258 -12.11 4.95 -9.41
C GLU A 258 -12.90 3.73 -9.93
N GLY A 259 -13.67 3.08 -9.06
CA GLY A 259 -14.41 1.87 -9.38
C GLY A 259 -13.54 0.62 -9.51
N TYR A 260 -14.17 -0.44 -10.03
CA TYR A 260 -13.56 -1.75 -10.18
C TYR A 260 -13.12 -2.02 -11.62
N LYS A 261 -12.22 -2.98 -11.78
CA LYS A 261 -11.83 -3.60 -13.04
C LYS A 261 -12.50 -4.95 -13.16
N ASN A 262 -12.08 -5.91 -12.34
CA ASN A 262 -12.75 -7.21 -12.23
C ASN A 262 -12.96 -7.52 -10.76
N LEU A 263 -14.10 -7.10 -10.19
CA LEU A 263 -14.43 -7.33 -8.78
C LEU A 263 -14.80 -8.79 -8.59
N VAL A 264 -13.95 -9.52 -7.87
CA VAL A 264 -14.14 -10.97 -7.64
C VAL A 264 -14.57 -11.30 -6.23
N TYR A 265 -14.34 -10.43 -5.25
CA TYR A 265 -14.76 -10.64 -3.87
C TYR A 265 -15.05 -9.31 -3.18
N ARG A 266 -16.10 -9.26 -2.36
CA ARG A 266 -16.47 -8.06 -1.59
C ARG A 266 -16.95 -8.45 -0.20
N LEU A 267 -16.23 -7.99 0.82
CA LEU A 267 -16.58 -8.02 2.23
C LEU A 267 -16.70 -6.58 2.73
N THR A 268 -17.92 -6.09 2.92
CA THR A 268 -18.20 -4.69 3.25
C THR A 268 -18.01 -4.39 4.74
N ALA A 269 -18.02 -3.10 5.10
CA ALA A 269 -18.04 -2.67 6.50
C ALA A 269 -19.26 -3.21 7.26
N VAL A 270 -20.41 -3.27 6.60
CA VAL A 270 -21.66 -3.77 7.21
C VAL A 270 -21.55 -5.27 7.46
N ASP A 271 -21.03 -6.04 6.51
CA ASP A 271 -20.80 -7.47 6.68
C ASP A 271 -19.81 -7.73 7.82
N ALA A 272 -18.67 -7.00 7.83
CA ALA A 272 -17.65 -7.16 8.85
C ALA A 272 -18.16 -6.84 10.26
N PHE A 273 -19.03 -5.83 10.40
CA PHE A 273 -19.66 -5.48 11.67
C PHE A 273 -20.74 -6.50 12.07
N ASN A 274 -21.63 -6.87 11.14
CA ASN A 274 -22.74 -7.79 11.41
C ASN A 274 -22.29 -9.23 11.70
N GLU A 275 -21.14 -9.64 11.15
CA GLU A 275 -20.53 -10.95 11.38
C GLU A 275 -19.51 -10.94 12.55
N ASP A 276 -19.47 -9.87 13.36
CA ASP A 276 -18.57 -9.71 14.51
C ASP A 276 -17.07 -9.91 14.17
N LEU A 277 -16.68 -9.63 12.92
CA LEU A 277 -15.29 -9.74 12.45
C LEU A 277 -14.43 -8.56 12.94
N VAL A 278 -15.07 -7.46 13.29
CA VAL A 278 -14.44 -6.25 13.84
C VAL A 278 -15.15 -5.80 15.11
N LYS A 279 -14.45 -5.04 15.95
CA LYS A 279 -15.05 -4.52 17.19
C LYS A 279 -16.05 -3.40 16.90
N GLY A 280 -17.10 -3.34 17.71
CA GLY A 280 -17.98 -2.20 17.77
C GLY A 280 -17.29 -0.94 18.31
N ILE A 281 -17.85 0.22 17.98
CA ILE A 281 -17.38 1.53 18.43
C ILE A 281 -18.36 2.08 19.45
N ASP A 282 -17.87 2.36 20.67
CA ASP A 282 -18.60 3.10 21.70
C ASP A 282 -17.96 4.49 21.79
N ALA A 283 -18.67 5.52 21.31
CA ALA A 283 -18.15 6.86 21.14
C ALA A 283 -18.41 7.70 22.40
N TYR A 284 -17.33 8.20 23.01
CA TYR A 284 -17.38 9.14 24.13
C TYR A 284 -17.13 10.54 23.59
N ILE A 285 -18.12 11.43 23.75
CA ILE A 285 -18.02 12.84 23.36
C ILE A 285 -17.83 13.63 24.65
N GLU A 286 -16.65 14.24 24.81
CA GLU A 286 -16.36 15.14 25.92
C GLU A 286 -16.87 16.54 25.57
N ASP A 287 -17.68 17.13 26.45
CA ASP A 287 -18.20 18.49 26.24
C ASP A 287 -17.12 19.52 26.60
N ILE A 288 -16.69 20.31 25.61
CA ILE A 288 -15.76 21.42 25.83
C ILE A 288 -16.57 22.72 26.03
N VAL A 289 -16.59 23.21 27.26
CA VAL A 289 -17.29 24.46 27.61
C VAL A 289 -16.58 25.65 26.95
N GLY A 290 -17.27 26.36 26.04
CA GLY A 290 -16.74 27.56 25.36
C GLY A 290 -16.37 27.36 23.88
N ASP A 291 -16.42 26.12 23.37
CA ASP A 291 -16.05 25.74 22.00
C ASP A 291 -16.81 26.49 20.89
N GLY A 292 -18.02 26.98 21.19
CA GLY A 292 -19.00 27.38 20.17
C GLY A 292 -18.64 28.56 19.26
N ASN A 293 -17.66 29.42 19.57
CA ASN A 293 -17.44 30.66 18.79
C ASN A 293 -15.99 31.19 18.75
N ALA A 294 -14.98 30.42 19.15
CA ALA A 294 -13.59 30.86 19.10
C ALA A 294 -12.84 30.26 17.90
N ASN A 295 -12.18 31.10 17.10
CA ASN A 295 -11.23 30.65 16.10
C ASN A 295 -9.97 31.52 16.10
N LEU A 296 -8.81 30.90 15.98
CA LEU A 296 -7.53 31.57 15.79
C LEU A 296 -7.06 31.29 14.37
N LYS A 297 -7.15 32.31 13.51
CA LYS A 297 -6.87 32.22 12.08
C LYS A 297 -5.50 32.81 11.74
N LEU A 298 -4.70 32.08 10.96
CA LEU A 298 -3.48 32.65 10.37
C LEU A 298 -3.87 33.60 9.22
N VAL A 299 -3.63 34.90 9.37
CA VAL A 299 -4.00 35.90 8.35
C VAL A 299 -2.81 36.36 7.50
N LYS A 300 -1.59 36.28 8.05
CA LYS A 300 -0.37 36.68 7.33
C LYS A 300 0.83 35.93 7.88
N SER A 301 1.80 35.63 7.02
CA SER A 301 3.16 35.33 7.45
C SER A 301 4.15 35.99 6.48
N ASP A 302 5.33 36.39 6.96
CA ASP A 302 6.41 36.92 6.12
C ASP A 302 7.69 36.09 6.21
N GLY A 303 7.63 34.93 6.87
CA GLY A 303 8.77 34.04 7.13
C GLY A 303 9.61 34.42 8.36
N LYS A 304 9.36 35.58 8.99
CA LYS A 304 9.96 35.96 10.29
C LYS A 304 8.90 36.05 11.38
N GLU A 305 7.72 36.57 11.03
CA GLU A 305 6.58 36.76 11.91
C GLU A 305 5.31 36.18 11.25
N ALA A 306 4.43 35.63 12.09
CA ALA A 306 3.07 35.28 11.73
C ALA A 306 2.09 36.22 12.44
N THR A 307 1.05 36.61 11.73
CA THR A 307 -0.08 37.38 12.27
C THR A 307 -1.29 36.46 12.36
N PHE A 308 -1.84 36.35 13.56
CA PHE A 308 -3.04 35.59 13.87
C PHE A 308 -4.20 36.55 14.20
N GLU A 309 -5.39 36.24 13.70
CA GLU A 309 -6.65 36.89 14.09
C GLU A 309 -7.41 35.91 14.98
N LEU A 310 -7.57 36.24 16.26
CA LEU A 310 -8.51 35.58 17.14
C LEU A 310 -9.88 36.21 16.94
N ASN A 311 -10.88 35.41 16.57
CA ASN A 311 -12.29 35.79 16.61
C ASN A 311 -12.97 34.98 17.71
N GLU A 312 -13.46 35.65 18.75
CA GLU A 312 -14.22 35.05 19.83
C GLU A 312 -15.45 35.91 20.12
N ASN A 313 -16.65 35.32 20.04
CA ASN A 313 -17.91 36.04 20.26
C ASN A 313 -18.04 37.33 19.43
N ASN A 314 -17.64 37.28 18.15
CA ASN A 314 -17.57 38.41 17.20
C ASN A 314 -16.55 39.52 17.56
N ASN A 315 -15.74 39.34 18.60
CA ASN A 315 -14.64 40.23 18.90
C ASN A 315 -13.36 39.72 18.23
N LYS A 316 -12.76 40.59 17.40
CA LYS A 316 -11.52 40.29 16.69
C LYS A 316 -10.32 40.93 17.39
N LYS A 317 -9.29 40.13 17.65
CA LYS A 317 -7.99 40.58 18.16
C LYS A 317 -6.87 40.06 17.28
N ILE A 318 -5.88 40.91 17.02
CA ILE A 318 -4.72 40.56 16.20
C ILE A 318 -3.52 40.33 17.10
N PHE A 319 -2.85 39.19 16.89
CA PHE A 319 -1.63 38.82 17.58
C PHE A 319 -0.52 38.57 16.57
N LYS A 320 0.70 38.90 16.95
CA LYS A 320 1.90 38.69 16.14
C LYS A 320 2.82 37.78 16.93
N LEU A 321 3.30 36.74 16.26
CA LEU A 321 4.16 35.72 16.86
C LEU A 321 5.37 35.48 15.97
N ALA A 322 6.56 35.51 16.57
CA ALA A 322 7.80 35.08 15.94
C ALA A 322 8.08 33.59 16.23
N LYS A 323 9.02 33.02 15.48
CA LYS A 323 9.48 31.65 15.73
C LYS A 323 9.95 31.47 17.18
N GLY A 324 9.50 30.39 17.82
CA GLY A 324 9.76 30.02 19.20
C GLY A 324 8.78 30.61 20.21
N GLU A 325 7.91 31.54 19.80
CA GLU A 325 6.94 32.14 20.72
C GLU A 325 5.72 31.24 20.96
N SER A 326 5.19 31.31 22.19
CA SER A 326 3.99 30.57 22.59
C SER A 326 2.71 31.20 22.07
N LEU A 327 1.80 30.36 21.60
CA LEU A 327 0.43 30.72 21.22
C LEU A 327 -0.46 31.01 22.44
N SER A 328 -0.01 30.74 23.67
CA SER A 328 -0.70 31.17 24.89
C SER A 328 -0.87 32.69 24.98
N LYS A 329 -0.04 33.45 24.27
CA LYS A 329 -0.18 34.90 24.09
C LYS A 329 -1.47 35.30 23.37
N THR A 330 -2.09 34.37 22.62
CA THR A 330 -3.27 34.63 21.80
C THR A 330 -4.57 34.31 22.53
N HIS A 331 -4.60 33.25 23.33
CA HIS A 331 -5.79 32.79 24.04
C HIS A 331 -5.40 31.98 25.29
N SER A 332 -6.14 32.14 26.39
CA SER A 332 -5.81 31.52 27.69
C SER A 332 -5.93 30.00 27.70
N ALA A 333 -6.84 29.44 26.90
CA ALA A 333 -7.03 28.00 26.73
C ALA A 333 -5.89 27.31 25.93
N ILE A 334 -4.88 28.05 25.47
CA ILE A 334 -3.72 27.47 24.77
C ILE A 334 -2.54 27.51 25.73
N HIS A 335 -2.07 26.34 26.19
CA HIS A 335 -0.95 26.27 27.13
C HIS A 335 0.38 25.90 26.45
N ASP A 336 0.44 24.74 25.78
CA ASP A 336 1.70 24.11 25.34
C ASP A 336 1.91 24.10 23.82
N LEU A 337 1.51 25.17 23.14
CA LEU A 337 1.63 25.28 21.69
C LEU A 337 2.55 26.44 21.32
N THR A 338 3.63 26.17 20.58
CA THR A 338 4.58 27.19 20.11
C THR A 338 4.66 27.23 18.59
N LEU A 339 5.19 28.33 18.06
CA LEU A 339 5.42 28.50 16.64
C LEU A 339 6.82 28.01 16.24
N ASP A 340 6.92 26.83 15.63
CA ASP A 340 8.20 26.15 15.38
C ASP A 340 8.88 26.59 14.08
N ALA A 341 8.11 26.80 13.02
CA ALA A 341 8.65 27.23 11.73
C ALA A 341 7.69 28.15 10.97
N LEU A 342 8.27 28.97 10.09
CA LEU A 342 7.55 29.95 9.29
C LEU A 342 8.12 29.98 7.87
N ASN A 343 7.24 30.17 6.90
CA ASN A 343 7.61 30.63 5.56
C ASN A 343 6.63 31.75 5.12
N LYS A 344 6.74 32.23 3.88
CA LYS A 344 5.90 33.36 3.42
C LYS A 344 4.39 33.09 3.43
N ASN A 345 3.97 31.83 3.44
CA ASN A 345 2.57 31.44 3.28
C ASN A 345 2.07 30.48 4.37
N THR A 346 2.97 29.92 5.20
CA THR A 346 2.64 28.91 6.19
C THR A 346 3.36 29.11 7.52
N ALA A 347 2.74 28.62 8.58
CA ALA A 347 3.24 28.58 9.95
C ALA A 347 3.10 27.15 10.47
N VAL A 348 4.15 26.60 11.05
CA VAL A 348 4.17 25.24 11.62
C VAL A 348 4.20 25.36 13.13
N LEU A 349 3.25 24.70 13.80
CA LEU A 349 3.15 24.66 15.25
C LEU A 349 3.98 23.50 15.82
N SER A 350 4.28 23.53 17.13
CA SER A 350 5.10 22.51 17.82
C SER A 350 4.53 21.10 17.79
N ASN A 351 3.23 20.94 17.58
CA ASN A 351 2.58 19.65 17.39
C ASN A 351 2.59 19.16 15.93
N GLY A 352 3.27 19.88 15.02
CA GLY A 352 3.42 19.53 13.61
C GLY A 352 2.28 20.00 12.71
N ILE A 353 1.25 20.68 13.23
CA ILE A 353 0.20 21.29 12.40
C ILE A 353 0.79 22.41 11.57
N GLU A 354 0.68 22.30 10.24
CA GLU A 354 1.02 23.36 9.29
C GLU A 354 -0.23 24.16 8.91
N LEU A 355 -0.28 25.42 9.33
CA LEU A 355 -1.33 26.38 8.99
C LEU A 355 -0.92 27.14 7.73
N LYS A 356 -1.73 27.07 6.68
CA LYS A 356 -1.64 28.01 5.54
C LYS A 356 -2.39 29.28 5.86
N ILE A 357 -2.01 30.42 5.25
CA ILE A 357 -2.81 31.64 5.34
C ILE A 357 -4.27 31.33 5.02
N GLY A 358 -5.18 31.72 5.91
CA GLY A 358 -6.60 31.41 5.85
C GLY A 358 -7.05 30.24 6.74
N SER A 359 -6.13 29.39 7.20
CA SER A 359 -6.43 28.26 8.08
C SER A 359 -6.63 28.72 9.52
N SER A 360 -7.48 28.03 10.26
CA SER A 360 -7.79 28.33 11.66
C SER A 360 -7.72 27.10 12.54
N ILE A 361 -7.45 27.32 13.83
CA ILE A 361 -7.59 26.32 14.89
C ILE A 361 -8.60 26.84 15.92
N ASN A 362 -9.29 25.94 16.62
CA ASN A 362 -10.07 26.32 17.79
C ASN A 362 -9.14 26.34 19.02
N PRO A 363 -9.00 27.48 19.73
CA PRO A 363 -8.22 27.54 20.96
C PRO A 363 -8.65 26.52 22.02
N TYR A 364 -9.94 26.25 22.16
CA TYR A 364 -10.46 25.33 23.18
C TYR A 364 -10.13 23.86 22.89
N SER A 365 -9.67 23.52 21.67
CA SER A 365 -9.11 22.19 21.38
C SER A 365 -7.78 21.91 22.11
N TYR A 366 -7.20 22.92 22.75
CA TYR A 366 -5.94 22.85 23.50
C TYR A 366 -6.14 23.14 25.00
N ASP A 367 -7.39 23.30 25.44
CA ASP A 367 -7.76 23.45 26.84
C ASP A 367 -7.53 22.09 27.52
N GLN A 368 -6.57 22.02 28.43
CA GLN A 368 -6.17 20.79 29.13
C GLN A 368 -6.51 20.85 30.61
#